data_AF-A0AAD6X729-F1
#
_entry.id   AF-A0AAD6X729-F1
#
_cell.length_a   1.000
_cell.length_b   1.000
_cell.length_c   1.000
_cell.angle_alpha   90.00
_cell.angle_beta   90.00
_cell.angle_gamma   90.00
#
_symmetry.space_group_name_H-M   'P 1'
#
loop_
_entity.id
_entity.type
_entity.pdbx_description
1 polymer ?
#
loop_
_entity_poly.entity_id
_entity_poly.type
_entity_poly.pdbx_seq_one_letter_code
_entity_poly.pdbx_strand_id
1 'polypeptide(L)'
;MPSCSICLEPFASPVSLPCGHVFCRECVRRTVNSAKSCTLQHLCPACRAPYPIVTMNPALIPPYLRPHILPPLRKVFFNDDPTPTAAPIASSSTSGSPAAASADLARLLAEVHVLREHCATWRRRAEVHAAGNTTLLNLTRAAKDCALRMRAERDTERSQCLLLKRKLAELMCVLTAPSFLLVLPFRPG
;
A
#
# COMPACT_ATOMS: atom_id res chain seq x y z
N MET A 1 19.89 -31.43 -8.68
CA MET A 1 19.72 -30.01 -9.09
C MET A 1 18.65 -29.38 -8.22
N PRO A 2 18.81 -28.12 -7.78
CA PRO A 2 17.80 -27.43 -6.98
C PRO A 2 16.52 -27.19 -7.82
N SER A 3 15.37 -27.61 -7.30
CA SER A 3 14.07 -27.56 -8.00
C SER A 3 13.02 -26.75 -7.23
N CYS A 4 12.03 -26.21 -7.95
CA CYS A 4 10.96 -25.42 -7.37
C CYS A 4 9.84 -26.31 -6.83
N SER A 5 9.45 -26.12 -5.56
CA SER A 5 8.37 -26.91 -4.95
C SER A 5 6.94 -26.60 -5.45
N ILE A 6 6.78 -25.65 -6.38
CA ILE A 6 5.48 -25.32 -7.00
C ILE A 6 5.32 -26.04 -8.34
N CYS A 7 6.27 -25.85 -9.27
CA CYS A 7 6.22 -26.47 -10.59
C CYS A 7 6.99 -27.79 -10.70
N LEU A 8 7.75 -28.17 -9.65
CA LEU A 8 8.61 -29.35 -9.58
C LEU A 8 9.78 -29.38 -10.58
N GLU A 9 9.83 -28.43 -11.50
CA GLU A 9 10.91 -28.19 -12.46
C GLU A 9 12.15 -27.50 -11.83
N PRO A 10 13.32 -27.54 -12.51
CA PRO A 10 14.46 -26.68 -12.20
C PRO A 10 14.09 -25.19 -12.11
N PHE A 11 14.80 -24.45 -11.27
CA PHE A 11 14.49 -23.04 -11.04
C PHE A 11 14.66 -22.18 -12.31
N ALA A 12 13.55 -21.64 -12.82
CA ALA A 12 13.54 -20.61 -13.84
C ALA A 12 13.42 -19.22 -13.20
N SER A 13 14.46 -18.39 -13.30
CA SER A 13 14.53 -17.06 -12.66
C SER A 13 14.18 -17.11 -11.16
N PRO A 14 15.02 -17.71 -10.31
CA PRO A 14 14.71 -17.92 -8.92
C PRO A 14 14.58 -16.62 -8.13
N VAL A 15 13.57 -16.56 -7.27
CA VAL A 15 13.35 -15.48 -6.31
C VAL A 15 13.21 -16.04 -4.90
N SER A 16 13.83 -15.39 -3.93
CA SER A 16 13.64 -15.68 -2.51
C SER A 16 12.55 -14.80 -1.92
N LEU A 17 11.68 -15.42 -1.12
CA LEU A 17 10.76 -14.73 -0.23
C LEU A 17 11.49 -14.22 1.02
N PRO A 18 10.88 -13.33 1.83
CA PRO A 18 11.47 -12.86 3.08
C PRO A 18 11.74 -13.99 4.09
N CYS A 19 10.97 -15.08 4.01
CA CYS A 19 11.18 -16.29 4.82
C CYS A 19 12.34 -17.18 4.33
N GLY A 20 13.04 -16.81 3.26
CA GLY A 20 14.21 -17.52 2.73
C GLY A 20 13.91 -18.62 1.71
N HIS A 21 12.65 -19.05 1.58
CA HIS A 21 12.28 -20.04 0.56
C HIS A 21 12.39 -19.48 -0.86
N VAL A 22 12.84 -20.32 -1.80
CA VAL A 22 13.11 -19.94 -3.19
C VAL A 22 12.12 -20.63 -4.13
N PHE A 23 11.62 -19.86 -5.09
CA PHE A 23 10.66 -20.32 -6.10
C PHE A 23 10.97 -19.69 -7.46
N CYS A 24 10.43 -20.23 -8.55
CA CYS A 24 10.45 -19.54 -9.84
C CYS A 24 9.65 -18.24 -9.74
N ARG A 25 10.15 -17.14 -10.32
CA ARG A 25 9.45 -15.84 -10.35
C ARG A 25 8.00 -15.98 -10.84
N GLU A 26 7.81 -16.75 -11.89
CA GLU A 26 6.51 -16.99 -12.50
C GLU A 26 5.57 -17.81 -11.61
N CYS A 27 6.11 -18.77 -10.86
CA CYS A 27 5.33 -19.55 -9.90
C CYS A 27 4.80 -18.66 -8.76
N VAL A 28 5.64 -17.79 -8.19
CA VAL A 28 5.19 -16.83 -7.18
C VAL A 28 4.12 -15.90 -7.76
N ARG A 29 4.35 -15.34 -8.95
CA ARG A 29 3.37 -14.45 -9.61
C ARG A 29 2.00 -15.11 -9.79
N ARG A 30 1.96 -16.37 -10.21
CA ARG A 30 0.70 -17.12 -10.39
C ARG A 30 -0.02 -17.34 -9.05
N THR A 31 0.70 -17.74 -8.01
CA THR A 31 0.14 -17.90 -6.66
C THR A 31 -0.52 -16.60 -6.18
N VAL A 32 0.13 -15.48 -6.45
CA VAL A 32 -0.34 -14.14 -6.06
C VAL A 32 -1.60 -13.74 -6.83
N ASN A 33 -1.58 -13.91 -8.15
CA ASN A 33 -2.71 -13.58 -9.00
C ASN A 33 -3.91 -14.52 -8.80
N SER A 34 -3.70 -15.73 -8.29
CA SER A 34 -4.77 -16.69 -7.97
C SER A 34 -5.52 -16.36 -6.67
N ALA A 35 -4.99 -15.47 -5.83
CA ALA A 35 -5.66 -15.06 -4.60
C ALA A 35 -6.93 -14.28 -4.94
N LYS A 36 -8.09 -14.77 -4.46
CA LYS A 36 -9.40 -14.15 -4.69
C LYS A 36 -9.54 -12.75 -4.07
N SER A 37 -8.70 -12.44 -3.08
CA SER A 37 -8.64 -11.16 -2.41
C SER A 37 -7.45 -10.35 -2.92
N CYS A 38 -7.68 -9.07 -3.25
CA CYS A 38 -6.61 -8.10 -3.52
C CYS A 38 -5.95 -7.67 -2.21
N THR A 39 -5.37 -8.64 -1.50
CA THR A 39 -4.69 -8.46 -0.22
C THR A 39 -3.22 -8.16 -0.46
N LEU A 40 -2.66 -7.21 0.30
CA LEU A 40 -1.25 -6.84 0.19
C LEU A 40 -0.30 -7.86 0.84
N GLN A 41 -0.85 -8.84 1.56
CA GLN A 41 -0.13 -9.92 2.24
C GLN A 41 -0.50 -11.27 1.65
N HIS A 42 0.50 -12.10 1.43
CA HIS A 42 0.37 -13.48 0.93
C HIS A 42 1.15 -14.45 1.81
N LEU A 43 0.84 -15.75 1.69
CA LEU A 43 1.49 -16.79 2.48
C LEU A 43 2.49 -17.57 1.62
N CYS A 44 3.67 -17.86 2.18
CA CYS A 44 4.67 -18.69 1.53
C CYS A 44 4.10 -20.10 1.23
N PRO A 45 4.21 -20.62 -0.01
CA PRO A 45 3.73 -21.97 -0.34
C PRO A 45 4.40 -23.10 0.44
N ALA A 46 5.63 -22.89 0.93
CA ALA A 46 6.39 -23.90 1.67
C ALA A 46 6.13 -23.86 3.18
N CYS A 47 6.24 -22.68 3.81
CA CYS A 47 6.19 -22.55 5.28
C CYS A 47 5.02 -21.72 5.80
N ARG A 48 4.16 -21.22 4.91
CA ARG A 48 3.00 -20.37 5.23
C ARG A 48 3.34 -19.05 5.95
N ALA A 49 4.61 -18.67 6.04
CA ALA A 49 5.00 -17.37 6.59
C ALA A 49 4.41 -16.22 5.72
N PRO A 50 3.86 -15.17 6.34
CA PRO A 50 3.30 -14.03 5.62
C PRO A 50 4.41 -13.20 4.96
N TYR A 51 4.15 -12.70 3.76
CA TYR A 51 5.04 -11.78 3.06
C TYR A 51 4.25 -10.72 2.27
N PRO A 52 4.74 -9.46 2.21
CA PRO A 52 4.15 -8.43 1.38
C PRO A 52 4.62 -8.53 -0.07
N ILE A 53 3.82 -8.01 -1.00
CA ILE A 53 4.18 -7.95 -2.45
C ILE A 53 4.40 -6.52 -2.93
N VAL A 54 4.07 -5.56 -2.08
CA VAL A 54 4.21 -4.14 -2.38
C VAL A 54 5.69 -3.78 -2.49
N THR A 55 6.07 -3.27 -3.65
CA THR A 55 7.35 -2.58 -3.84
C THR A 55 7.14 -1.10 -3.54
N MET A 56 7.95 -0.56 -2.64
CA MET A 56 7.89 0.87 -2.31
C MET A 56 8.44 1.70 -3.48
N ASN A 57 7.80 2.83 -3.77
CA ASN A 57 8.34 3.78 -4.74
C ASN A 57 9.65 4.38 -4.19
N PRO A 58 10.81 4.20 -4.87
CA PRO A 58 12.09 4.74 -4.42
C PRO A 58 12.09 6.26 -4.20
N ALA A 59 11.21 7.00 -4.88
CA ALA A 59 11.08 8.44 -4.70
C ALA A 59 10.62 8.84 -3.28
N LEU A 60 9.85 7.97 -2.60
CA LEU A 60 9.39 8.19 -1.23
C LEU A 60 10.42 7.78 -0.17
N ILE A 61 11.52 7.15 -0.59
CA ILE A 61 12.58 6.66 0.28
C ILE A 61 13.73 7.66 0.28
N PRO A 62 14.17 8.17 1.46
CA PRO A 62 15.35 9.00 1.57
C PRO A 62 16.57 8.35 0.89
N PRO A 63 17.39 9.09 0.11
CA PRO A 63 18.46 8.52 -0.71
C PRO A 63 19.40 7.58 0.05
N TYR A 64 19.75 7.92 1.29
CA TYR A 64 20.64 7.15 2.15
C TYR A 64 20.04 5.80 2.63
N LEU A 65 18.72 5.61 2.57
CA LEU A 65 18.08 4.34 2.94
C LEU A 65 17.86 3.41 1.74
N ARG A 66 17.82 3.93 0.51
CA ARG A 66 17.49 3.13 -0.69
C ARG A 66 18.33 1.86 -0.85
N PRO A 67 19.67 1.87 -0.62
CA PRO A 67 20.48 0.66 -0.73
C PRO A 67 20.11 -0.43 0.30
N HIS A 68 19.52 -0.03 1.42
CA HIS A 68 19.19 -0.90 2.54
C HIS A 68 17.75 -1.42 2.52
N ILE A 69 16.90 -0.90 1.62
CA ILE A 69 15.53 -1.37 1.45
C ILE A 69 15.48 -2.41 0.33
N LEU A 70 15.42 -3.68 0.74
CA LEU A 70 15.31 -4.80 -0.19
C LEU A 70 13.85 -5.04 -0.59
N PRO A 71 13.57 -5.30 -1.88
CA PRO A 71 12.23 -5.68 -2.30
C PRO A 71 11.84 -7.03 -1.66
N PRO A 72 10.54 -7.27 -1.41
CA PRO A 72 10.09 -8.52 -0.78
C PRO A 72 10.43 -9.77 -1.58
N LEU A 73 10.47 -9.65 -2.92
CA LEU A 73 10.88 -10.71 -3.84
C LEU A 73 12.31 -10.40 -4.33
N ARG A 74 13.30 -11.10 -3.78
CA ARG A 74 14.72 -10.88 -4.12
C ARG A 74 15.17 -11.91 -5.16
N LYS A 75 15.74 -11.46 -6.27
CA LYS A 75 16.36 -12.36 -7.24
C LYS A 75 17.53 -13.09 -6.59
N VAL A 76 17.63 -14.38 -6.83
CA VAL A 76 18.74 -15.22 -6.38
C VAL A 76 19.43 -15.76 -7.63
N PHE A 77 20.75 -15.91 -7.56
CA PHE A 77 21.53 -16.59 -8.58
C PHE A 77 22.16 -17.81 -7.93
N PHE A 78 21.96 -18.97 -8.53
CA PHE A 78 22.72 -20.16 -8.18
C PHE A 78 23.99 -20.11 -9.04
N ASN A 79 25.16 -20.18 -8.41
CA ASN A 79 26.40 -20.31 -9.14
C ASN A 79 26.48 -21.77 -9.61
N ASP A 80 26.15 -22.01 -10.87
CA ASP A 80 26.32 -23.31 -11.53
C ASP A 80 27.68 -23.34 -12.26
N ASP A 81 28.79 -23.21 -11.53
CA ASP A 81 30.11 -23.48 -12.08
C ASP A 81 30.72 -24.73 -11.40
N PRO A 82 30.91 -25.85 -12.13
CA PRO A 82 31.99 -26.75 -11.80
C PRO A 82 33.29 -25.99 -12.11
N THR A 83 34.07 -25.72 -11.08
CA THR A 83 35.28 -24.88 -11.08
C THR A 83 36.19 -25.14 -12.29
N PRO A 84 36.90 -24.11 -12.77
CA PRO A 84 38.35 -24.27 -12.85
C PRO A 84 39.07 -23.08 -12.21
N THR A 85 39.90 -23.39 -11.21
CA THR A 85 41.03 -22.57 -10.77
C THR A 85 40.66 -21.25 -10.07
N ALA A 86 40.16 -21.36 -8.84
CA ALA A 86 40.58 -20.36 -7.85
C ALA A 86 42.10 -20.54 -7.70
N ALA A 87 42.87 -19.58 -8.23
CA ALA A 87 44.18 -19.26 -7.66
C ALA A 87 44.04 -19.30 -6.13
N PRO A 88 45.07 -19.73 -5.37
CA PRO A 88 44.97 -19.68 -3.93
C PRO A 88 44.72 -18.20 -3.60
N ILE A 89 43.48 -17.88 -3.25
CA ILE A 89 43.21 -16.77 -2.35
C ILE A 89 44.17 -17.10 -1.24
N ALA A 90 45.21 -16.29 -1.09
CA ALA A 90 46.12 -16.42 0.02
C ALA A 90 45.22 -16.39 1.24
N SER A 91 44.93 -17.59 1.75
CA SER A 91 44.48 -17.81 3.10
C SER A 91 45.61 -17.20 3.88
N SER A 92 45.47 -15.94 4.23
CA SER A 92 46.15 -15.35 5.35
C SER A 92 45.87 -16.32 6.47
N SER A 93 46.87 -17.17 6.70
CA SER A 93 46.92 -18.15 7.75
C SER A 93 46.92 -17.36 9.04
N THR A 94 45.74 -16.98 9.49
CA THR A 94 45.51 -16.68 10.90
C THR A 94 45.58 -18.02 11.60
N SER A 95 46.72 -18.26 12.23
CA SER A 95 46.90 -19.25 13.29
C SER A 95 45.99 -18.91 14.47
N GLY A 96 44.68 -19.03 14.27
CA GLY A 96 43.66 -18.83 15.29
C GLY A 96 43.34 -20.18 15.92
N SER A 97 43.57 -20.29 17.23
CA SER A 97 43.16 -21.47 18.02
C SER A 97 41.66 -21.73 17.86
N PRO A 98 41.18 -22.99 17.84
CA PRO A 98 39.76 -23.34 17.71
C PRO A 98 38.86 -22.65 18.75
N ALA A 99 39.41 -22.30 19.92
CA ALA A 99 38.72 -21.51 20.94
C ALA A 99 38.38 -20.08 20.47
N ALA A 100 39.27 -19.41 19.72
CA ALA A 100 39.04 -18.06 19.22
C ALA A 100 37.96 -18.03 18.13
N ALA A 101 37.97 -19.01 17.21
CA ALA A 101 36.91 -19.16 16.21
C ALA A 101 35.53 -19.45 16.85
N SER A 102 35.49 -20.21 17.96
CA SER A 102 34.26 -20.47 18.71
C SER A 102 33.72 -19.24 19.44
N ALA A 103 34.61 -18.39 19.97
CA ALA A 103 34.25 -17.13 20.62
C ALA A 103 33.72 -16.09 19.61
N ASP A 104 34.34 -16.00 18.44
CA ASP A 104 33.86 -15.13 17.35
C ASP A 104 32.48 -15.55 16.84
N LEU A 105 32.24 -16.86 16.69
CA LEU A 105 30.92 -17.37 16.35
C LEU A 105 29.87 -16.99 17.41
N ALA A 106 30.20 -17.15 18.70
CA ALA A 106 29.30 -16.76 19.79
C ALA A 106 28.99 -15.25 19.76
N ARG A 107 30.00 -14.40 19.50
CA ARG A 107 29.82 -12.95 19.36
C ARG A 107 28.92 -12.60 18.18
N LEU A 108 29.15 -13.19 17.00
CA LEU A 108 28.32 -12.96 15.81
C LEU A 108 26.88 -13.42 16.02
N LEU A 109 26.66 -14.54 16.71
CA LEU A 109 25.31 -15.00 17.05
C LEU A 109 24.60 -14.03 18.00
N ALA A 110 25.32 -13.47 18.98
CA ALA A 110 24.79 -12.44 19.86
C ALA A 110 24.43 -11.15 19.09
N GLU A 111 25.30 -10.70 18.17
CA GLU A 111 25.03 -9.55 17.30
C GLU A 111 23.80 -9.76 16.41
N VAL A 112 23.69 -10.94 15.77
CA VAL A 112 22.50 -11.31 14.97
C VAL A 112 21.24 -11.30 15.81
N HIS A 113 21.30 -11.78 17.05
CA HIS A 113 20.17 -11.76 17.97
C HIS A 113 19.73 -10.31 18.28
N VAL A 114 20.66 -9.44 18.65
CA VAL A 114 20.39 -8.00 18.92
C VAL A 114 19.81 -7.31 17.69
N LEU A 115 20.36 -7.57 16.50
CA LEU A 115 19.85 -7.01 15.25
C LEU A 115 18.40 -7.45 14.97
N ARG A 116 18.05 -8.71 15.25
CA ARG A 116 16.68 -9.21 15.10
C ARG A 116 15.71 -8.51 16.05
N GLU A 117 16.09 -8.31 17.31
CA GLU A 117 15.30 -7.56 18.30
C GLU A 117 15.09 -6.10 17.88
N HIS A 118 16.15 -5.44 17.38
CA HIS A 118 16.04 -4.10 16.83
C HIS A 118 15.10 -4.04 15.63
N CYS A 119 15.23 -4.95 14.66
CA CYS A 119 14.32 -5.03 13.53
C CYS A 119 12.87 -5.25 13.95
N ALA A 120 12.61 -6.10 14.96
CA ALA A 120 11.27 -6.33 15.49
C ALA A 120 10.68 -5.07 16.14
N THR A 121 11.51 -4.31 16.86
CA THR A 121 11.10 -3.05 17.48
C THR A 121 10.78 -1.97 16.45
N TRP A 122 11.64 -1.80 15.43
CA TRP A 122 11.39 -0.87 14.33
C TRP A 122 10.14 -1.23 13.54
N ARG A 123 9.90 -2.53 13.31
CA ARG A 123 8.67 -3.00 12.63
C ARG A 123 7.43 -2.63 13.42
N ARG A 124 7.39 -2.91 14.73
CA ARG A 124 6.26 -2.55 15.61
C ARG A 124 5.99 -1.04 15.59
N ARG A 125 7.04 -0.21 15.65
CA ARG A 125 6.88 1.26 15.54
C ARG A 125 6.26 1.66 14.20
N ALA A 126 6.77 1.10 13.10
CA ALA A 126 6.24 1.39 11.77
C ALA A 126 4.77 0.98 11.62
N GLU A 127 4.38 -0.17 12.18
CA GLU A 127 2.98 -0.64 12.20
C GLU A 127 2.06 0.32 12.95
N VAL A 128 2.46 0.80 14.13
CA VAL A 128 1.69 1.78 14.91
C VAL A 128 1.54 3.10 14.13
N HIS A 129 2.63 3.59 13.52
CA HIS A 129 2.57 4.80 12.69
C HIS A 129 1.65 4.62 11.48
N ALA A 130 1.72 3.48 10.79
CA ALA A 130 0.87 3.18 9.64
C ALA A 130 -0.62 3.11 10.04
N ALA A 131 -0.93 2.50 11.19
CA ALA A 131 -2.29 2.46 11.73
C ALA A 131 -2.81 3.88 12.05
N GLY A 132 -2.00 4.71 12.73
CA GLY A 132 -2.34 6.12 13.00
C GLY A 132 -2.61 6.92 11.73
N ASN A 133 -1.73 6.83 10.74
CA ASN A 133 -1.90 7.50 9.45
C ASN A 133 -3.17 7.05 8.72
N THR A 134 -3.49 5.76 8.77
CA THR A 134 -4.71 5.22 8.15
C THR A 134 -5.96 5.80 8.80
N THR A 135 -5.98 5.91 10.14
CA THR A 135 -7.07 6.55 10.88
C THR A 135 -7.23 8.02 10.49
N LEU A 136 -6.13 8.77 10.41
CA LEU A 136 -6.17 10.18 10.00
C LEU A 136 -6.73 10.35 8.58
N LEU A 137 -6.27 9.54 7.63
CA LEU A 137 -6.78 9.58 6.25
C LEU A 137 -8.28 9.28 6.17
N ASN A 138 -8.76 8.34 6.97
CA ASN A 138 -10.19 8.02 7.05
C ASN A 138 -11.00 9.18 7.64
N LEU A 139 -10.49 9.83 8.69
CA LEU A 139 -11.12 11.03 9.26
C LEU A 139 -11.17 12.18 8.25
N THR A 140 -10.08 12.44 7.53
CA THR A 140 -10.05 13.48 6.48
C THR A 140 -11.07 13.20 5.38
N ARG A 141 -11.21 11.92 4.96
CA ARG A 141 -12.21 11.52 3.98
C ARG A 141 -13.62 11.76 4.50
N ALA A 142 -13.92 11.32 5.72
CA ALA A 142 -15.23 11.51 6.34
C ALA A 142 -15.58 13.01 6.50
N ALA A 143 -14.62 13.85 6.89
CA ALA A 143 -14.81 15.29 6.99
C ALA A 143 -15.14 15.93 5.62
N LYS A 144 -14.43 15.52 4.57
CA LYS A 144 -14.71 15.96 3.19
C LYS A 144 -16.12 15.54 2.76
N ASP A 145 -16.52 14.31 3.03
CA ASP A 145 -17.84 13.80 2.67
C ASP A 145 -18.95 14.55 3.42
N CYS A 146 -18.76 14.84 4.72
CA CYS A 146 -19.65 15.73 5.48
C CYS A 146 -19.75 17.12 4.84
N ALA A 147 -18.64 17.75 4.48
CA ALA A 147 -18.66 19.08 3.87
C ALA A 147 -19.40 19.09 2.53
N LEU A 148 -19.25 18.04 1.71
CA LEU A 148 -19.99 17.88 0.46
C LEU A 148 -21.49 17.70 0.69
N ARG A 149 -21.89 16.89 1.68
CA ARG A 149 -23.30 16.72 2.06
C ARG A 149 -23.93 18.03 2.51
N MET A 150 -23.28 18.74 3.44
CA MET A 150 -23.75 20.04 3.93
C MET A 150 -23.89 21.07 2.79
N ARG A 151 -23.00 21.03 1.80
CA ARG A 151 -23.10 21.89 0.61
C ARG A 151 -24.32 21.53 -0.24
N ALA A 152 -24.55 20.25 -0.47
CA ALA A 152 -25.70 19.78 -1.25
C ALA A 152 -27.04 20.11 -0.58
N GLU A 153 -27.13 19.94 0.75
CA GLU A 153 -28.31 20.33 1.54
C GLU A 153 -28.58 21.83 1.41
N ARG A 154 -27.56 22.66 1.63
CA ARG A 154 -27.66 24.12 1.46
C ARG A 154 -28.09 24.52 0.05
N ASP A 155 -27.54 23.90 -0.99
CA ASP A 155 -27.89 24.19 -2.38
C ASP A 155 -29.35 23.77 -2.68
N THR A 156 -29.83 22.70 -2.04
CA THR A 156 -31.23 22.24 -2.11
C THR A 156 -32.17 23.23 -1.45
N GLU A 157 -31.90 23.64 -0.21
CA GLU A 157 -32.70 24.61 0.54
C GLU A 157 -32.73 25.98 -0.16
N ARG A 158 -31.58 26.42 -0.68
CA ARG A 158 -31.48 27.67 -1.45
C ARG A 158 -32.34 27.63 -2.69
N SER A 159 -32.32 26.51 -3.41
CA SER A 159 -33.17 26.28 -4.60
C SER A 159 -34.66 26.36 -4.24
N GLN A 160 -35.07 25.75 -3.13
CA GLN A 160 -36.46 25.80 -2.64
C GLN A 160 -36.87 27.24 -2.26
N CYS A 161 -36.01 27.97 -1.54
CA CYS A 161 -36.26 29.37 -1.21
C CYS A 161 -36.44 30.24 -2.45
N LEU A 162 -35.58 30.07 -3.47
CA LEU A 162 -35.69 30.81 -4.73
C LEU A 162 -36.99 30.49 -5.48
N LEU A 163 -37.41 29.22 -5.48
CA LEU A 163 -38.65 28.78 -6.10
C LEU A 163 -39.87 29.39 -5.40
N LEU A 164 -39.90 29.37 -4.06
CA LEU A 164 -40.98 30.00 -3.29
C LEU A 164 -41.04 31.52 -3.53
N LYS A 165 -39.89 32.20 -3.59
CA LYS A 165 -39.82 33.64 -3.93
C LYS A 165 -40.41 33.94 -5.30
N ARG A 166 -40.11 33.11 -6.32
CA ARG A 166 -40.68 33.26 -7.67
C ARG A 166 -42.20 33.08 -7.66
N LYS A 167 -42.71 32.01 -7.03
CA LYS A 167 -44.15 31.78 -6.88
C LYS A 167 -44.86 32.93 -6.19
N LEU A 168 -44.26 33.48 -5.13
CA LEU A 168 -44.83 34.63 -4.42
C LEU A 168 -44.89 35.87 -5.32
N ALA A 169 -43.85 36.13 -6.12
CA ALA A 169 -43.84 37.23 -7.09
C ALA A 169 -44.91 37.05 -8.18
N GLU A 170 -45.10 35.83 -8.68
CA GLU A 170 -46.17 35.51 -9.64
C GLU A 170 -47.56 35.78 -9.04
N LEU A 171 -47.83 35.30 -7.83
CA LEU A 171 -49.09 35.54 -7.14
C LEU A 171 -49.34 37.04 -6.89
N MET A 172 -48.30 37.77 -6.48
CA MET A 172 -48.39 39.23 -6.31
C MET A 172 -48.73 39.91 -7.63
N CYS A 173 -48.09 39.51 -8.74
CA CYS A 173 -48.36 40.08 -10.06
C CYS A 173 -49.83 39.90 -10.49
N VAL A 174 -50.41 38.72 -10.21
CA VAL A 174 -51.84 38.42 -10.46
C VAL A 174 -52.76 39.28 -9.58
N LEU A 175 -52.40 39.48 -8.30
CA LEU A 175 -53.18 40.30 -7.36
C LEU A 175 -53.09 41.81 -7.63
N THR A 176 -51.98 42.29 -8.20
CA THR A 176 -51.75 43.70 -8.52
C THR A 176 -52.09 44.06 -9.97
N ALA A 177 -52.50 43.10 -10.80
CA ALA A 177 -52.93 43.36 -12.16
C ALA A 177 -54.21 44.22 -12.13
N PRO A 178 -54.24 45.40 -12.77
CA PRO A 178 -55.40 46.26 -12.73
C PRO A 178 -56.55 45.61 -13.50
N SER A 179 -57.73 45.57 -12.89
CA SER A 179 -59.01 45.15 -13.47
C SER A 179 -59.40 46.04 -14.65
N PHE A 180 -58.76 45.90 -15.81
CA PHE A 180 -59.15 46.66 -16.99
C PHE A 180 -60.24 45.93 -17.79
N LEU A 181 -61.37 46.64 -17.95
CA LEU A 181 -62.45 46.49 -18.92
C LEU A 181 -63.68 45.64 -18.53
N LEU A 182 -64.47 46.15 -17.59
CA LEU A 182 -65.92 46.30 -17.83
C LEU A 182 -66.21 47.79 -18.06
N VAL A 183 -65.78 48.31 -19.21
CA VAL A 183 -66.35 49.56 -19.73
C VAL A 183 -67.70 49.19 -20.33
N LEU A 184 -68.75 49.31 -19.51
CA LEU A 184 -70.11 49.42 -20.03
C LEU A 184 -70.18 50.77 -20.78
N PRO A 185 -70.59 50.79 -22.07
CA PRO A 185 -70.73 52.05 -22.78
C PRO A 185 -71.91 52.82 -22.18
N PHE A 186 -71.60 53.93 -21.52
CA PHE A 186 -72.59 54.92 -21.08
C PHE A 186 -73.18 55.56 -22.35
N ARG A 187 -74.48 55.33 -22.60
CA ARG A 187 -75.21 55.86 -23.75
C ARG A 187 -76.04 57.07 -23.28
N PRO A 188 -75.76 58.31 -23.72
CA PRO A 188 -76.67 59.43 -23.51
C PRO A 188 -77.58 59.59 -24.74
N GLY A 189 -78.88 59.78 -24.49
CA GLY A 189 -79.91 60.02 -25.51
C GLY A 189 -81.24 59.45 -25.09
#